data_AF-A0A6P4XAX5-F1
#
_entry.id   AF-A0A6P4XAX5-F1
#
_cell.length_a   1.000
_cell.length_b   1.000
_cell.length_c   1.000
_cell.angle_alpha   90.00
_cell.angle_beta   90.00
_cell.angle_gamma   90.00
#
_symmetry.space_group_name_H-M   'P 1'
#
loop_
_entity.id
_entity.type
_entity.pdbx_description
1 polymer ?
#
loop_
_entity_poly.entity_id
_entity_poly.type
_entity_poly.pdbx_seq_one_letter_code
_entity_poly.pdbx_strand_id
1 'polypeptide(L)'
;MLFYVEETCQVGNGASYRGTLAVTETGRTCQRLDRQTPHGHDRTARNYPAGGLVENYCRNPDDWSAIWCYTTDPAKRWELCDLPVCDYCKEESVETEAGQVTFPRTDGGSFNYSAERCNSSAENEKPLATRFCRVTQNTTVTAVWDQPVVLRCDTDLHNLSQIVVNNETALSVATELQVITTQAETLSSGDVSTITDILHKIVNASGTEQIGESILTIADNFIKVNETVLLDSHQTDRAPTR
;
A
#
# COMPACT_ATOMS: atom_id res chain seq x y z
N MET A 1 22.22 -1.71 4.49
CA MET A 1 21.41 -1.61 5.72
C MET A 1 20.12 -0.93 5.29
N LEU A 2 19.06 -1.72 5.06
CA LEU A 2 17.77 -1.20 4.59
C LEU A 2 17.01 -0.72 5.82
N PHE A 3 16.77 0.59 5.91
CA PHE A 3 15.80 1.15 6.85
C PHE A 3 14.44 1.11 6.15
N TYR A 4 13.50 0.32 6.66
CA TYR A 4 12.13 0.31 6.14
C TYR A 4 11.47 1.65 6.49
N VAL A 5 11.01 2.36 5.46
CA VAL A 5 10.38 3.69 5.53
C VAL A 5 9.27 3.76 6.59
N GLU A 6 8.52 2.67 6.78
CA GLU A 6 7.38 2.56 7.70
C GLU A 6 7.71 2.75 9.19
N GLU A 7 8.98 2.81 9.59
CA GLU A 7 9.36 3.02 10.99
C GLU A 7 9.55 4.49 11.38
N THR A 8 9.67 5.39 10.40
CA THR A 8 10.30 6.71 10.57
C THR A 8 9.32 7.88 10.51
N CYS A 9 8.16 7.67 9.89
CA CYS A 9 7.05 8.61 9.80
C CYS A 9 5.74 7.84 9.61
N GLN A 10 4.61 8.46 9.95
CA GLN A 10 3.28 7.91 9.67
C GLN A 10 2.77 8.42 8.32
N VAL A 11 2.34 7.51 7.45
CA VAL A 11 1.59 7.84 6.23
C VAL A 11 0.14 8.11 6.62
N GLY A 12 -0.42 9.22 6.14
CA GLY A 12 -1.78 9.65 6.51
C GLY A 12 -1.96 9.74 8.03
N ASN A 13 -2.90 8.97 8.58
CA ASN A 13 -3.17 8.89 10.02
C ASN A 13 -2.41 7.77 10.75
N GLY A 14 -1.51 7.07 10.06
CA GLY A 14 -0.70 5.99 10.65
C GLY A 14 -1.44 4.67 10.89
N ALA A 15 -2.61 4.45 10.29
CA ALA A 15 -3.30 3.14 10.36
C ALA A 15 -2.43 1.98 9.82
N SER A 16 -1.60 2.26 8.81
CA SER A 16 -0.64 1.32 8.24
C SER A 16 0.69 1.24 9.02
N TYR A 17 0.92 2.06 10.04
CA TYR A 17 2.19 2.07 10.76
C TYR A 17 2.47 0.71 11.44
N ARG A 18 3.61 0.09 11.09
CA ARG A 18 4.04 -1.20 11.66
C ARG A 18 5.38 -1.15 12.39
N GLY A 19 5.97 0.03 12.54
CA GLY A 19 7.21 0.21 13.32
C GLY A 19 7.05 -0.08 14.83
N THR A 20 8.17 0.04 15.55
CA THR A 20 8.29 -0.42 16.95
C THR A 20 8.25 0.71 17.99
N LEU A 21 7.77 1.91 17.62
CA LEU A 21 7.63 3.01 18.58
C LEU A 21 6.71 2.59 19.74
N ALA A 22 7.22 2.67 20.97
CA ALA A 22 6.57 2.13 22.18
C ALA A 22 6.48 3.16 23.32
N VAL A 23 6.62 4.45 22.98
CA VAL A 23 6.57 5.57 23.92
C VAL A 23 5.69 6.68 23.34
N THR A 24 4.98 7.37 24.24
CA THR A 24 4.10 8.50 23.88
C THR A 24 4.91 9.76 23.64
N GLU A 25 4.26 10.80 23.11
CA GLU A 25 4.88 12.12 22.89
C GLU A 25 5.44 12.78 24.16
N THR A 26 4.93 12.40 25.33
CA THR A 26 5.45 12.87 26.62
C THR A 26 6.37 11.86 27.31
N GLY A 27 6.74 10.78 26.63
CA GLY A 27 7.69 9.77 27.10
C GLY A 27 7.08 8.69 28.01
N ARG A 28 5.74 8.57 28.08
CA ARG A 28 5.12 7.45 28.82
C ARG A 28 5.31 6.15 28.07
N THR A 29 5.62 5.08 28.79
CA THR A 29 5.68 3.74 28.22
C THR A 29 4.28 3.29 27.78
N CYS A 30 4.19 2.77 26.56
CA CYS A 30 2.96 2.17 26.08
C CYS A 30 2.67 0.85 26.82
N GLN A 31 1.40 0.65 27.15
CA GLN A 31 0.85 -0.61 27.63
C GLN A 31 0.82 -1.61 26.47
N ARG A 32 1.15 -2.87 26.75
CA ARG A 32 0.97 -3.94 25.77
C ARG A 32 -0.51 -4.14 25.43
N LEU A 33 -0.81 -4.22 24.15
CA LEU A 33 -2.19 -4.34 23.64
C LEU A 33 -2.84 -5.70 23.95
N ASP A 34 -2.05 -6.70 24.33
CA ASP A 34 -2.52 -8.00 24.83
C ASP A 34 -2.79 -8.00 26.35
N ARG A 35 -2.57 -6.88 27.04
CA ARG A 35 -2.82 -6.72 28.48
C ARG A 35 -4.03 -5.84 28.73
N GLN A 36 -4.78 -6.19 29.77
CA GLN A 36 -5.98 -5.47 30.21
C GLN A 36 -5.73 -4.62 31.46
N THR A 37 -4.46 -4.31 31.75
CA THR A 37 -4.03 -3.56 32.94
C THR A 37 -2.79 -2.72 32.57
N PRO A 38 -2.69 -1.45 33.02
CA PRO A 38 -3.63 -0.72 33.88
C PRO A 38 -4.97 -0.37 33.22
N HIS A 39 -5.03 -0.27 31.89
CA HIS A 39 -6.24 0.13 31.18
C HIS A 39 -6.86 -1.05 30.44
N GLY A 40 -8.01 -1.53 30.90
CA GLY A 40 -8.81 -2.50 30.14
C GLY A 40 -9.39 -1.87 28.87
N HIS A 41 -9.40 -2.57 27.74
CA HIS A 41 -9.85 -2.07 26.45
C HIS A 41 -10.30 -3.17 25.46
N ASP A 42 -11.15 -2.78 24.52
CA ASP A 42 -11.67 -3.68 23.47
C ASP A 42 -10.84 -3.69 22.18
N ARG A 43 -9.75 -2.91 22.13
CA ARG A 43 -8.81 -2.90 20.99
C ARG A 43 -7.90 -4.11 21.03
N THR A 44 -8.46 -5.26 20.67
CA THR A 44 -7.76 -6.56 20.65
C THR A 44 -7.54 -7.00 19.21
N ALA A 45 -6.57 -7.88 18.97
CA ALA A 45 -6.35 -8.47 17.64
C ALA A 45 -7.59 -9.20 17.08
N ARG A 46 -8.52 -9.62 17.95
CA ARG A 46 -9.81 -10.19 17.53
C ARG A 46 -10.76 -9.14 16.96
N ASN A 47 -10.85 -7.98 17.61
CA ASN A 47 -11.78 -6.92 17.20
C ASN A 47 -11.20 -6.04 16.07
N TYR A 48 -9.87 -5.96 15.98
CA TYR A 48 -9.14 -5.18 14.99
C TYR A 48 -8.03 -6.04 14.35
N PRO A 49 -8.40 -7.05 13.55
CA PRO A 49 -7.44 -8.01 12.98
C PRO A 49 -6.39 -7.36 12.08
N ALA A 50 -6.76 -6.31 11.34
CA ALA A 50 -5.86 -5.55 10.50
C ALA A 50 -5.03 -4.50 11.28
N GLY A 51 -5.28 -4.30 12.58
CA GLY A 51 -4.68 -3.21 13.36
C GLY A 51 -3.22 -3.43 13.76
N GLY A 52 -2.63 -4.60 13.46
CA GLY A 52 -1.24 -4.91 13.83
C GLY A 52 -0.99 -4.80 15.33
N LEU A 53 -1.98 -5.18 16.14
CA LEU A 53 -2.00 -4.99 17.60
C LEU A 53 -1.13 -6.01 18.32
N VAL A 54 0.18 -5.82 18.22
CA VAL A 54 1.22 -6.67 18.83
C VAL A 54 2.09 -5.85 19.78
N GLU A 55 2.59 -6.52 20.81
CA GLU A 55 3.44 -5.91 21.84
C GLU A 55 2.84 -4.62 22.41
N ASN A 56 3.67 -3.62 22.74
CA ASN A 56 3.28 -2.32 23.23
C ASN A 56 3.56 -1.20 22.21
N TYR A 57 3.44 -1.50 20.92
CA TYR A 57 3.71 -0.51 19.90
C TYR A 57 2.52 0.44 19.69
N CYS A 58 2.84 1.68 19.33
CA CYS A 58 1.88 2.69 18.93
C CYS A 58 1.15 2.24 17.66
N ARG A 59 -0.17 2.32 17.65
CA ARG A 59 -1.02 1.88 16.54
C ARG A 59 -2.22 2.81 16.39
N ASN A 60 -2.84 2.77 15.23
CA ASN A 60 -4.12 3.43 14.99
C ASN A 60 -5.13 2.41 14.43
N PRO A 61 -5.72 1.55 15.27
CA PRO A 61 -6.69 0.56 14.82
C PRO A 61 -8.09 1.14 14.55
N ASP A 62 -8.38 2.34 15.03
CA ASP A 62 -9.72 2.92 15.11
C ASP A 62 -9.89 4.20 14.28
N ASP A 63 -9.05 4.35 13.24
CA ASP A 63 -9.11 5.44 12.26
C ASP A 63 -9.08 6.85 12.87
N TRP A 64 -8.36 7.00 13.99
CA TRP A 64 -8.09 8.28 14.61
C TRP A 64 -7.14 9.14 13.76
N SER A 65 -6.77 10.34 14.22
CA SER A 65 -5.93 11.27 13.45
C SER A 65 -4.44 10.91 13.40
N ALA A 66 -3.93 10.04 14.28
CA ALA A 66 -2.52 9.69 14.39
C ALA A 66 -2.35 8.39 15.19
N ILE A 67 -1.15 7.80 15.16
CA ILE A 67 -0.81 6.67 16.04
C ILE A 67 -0.81 7.06 17.52
N TRP A 68 -1.28 6.13 18.34
CA TRP A 68 -1.42 6.33 19.76
C TRP A 68 -1.24 5.01 20.51
N CYS A 69 -1.17 5.06 21.84
CA CYS A 69 -1.19 3.85 22.65
C CYS A 69 -1.89 4.09 23.99
N TYR A 70 -2.37 3.00 24.61
CA TYR A 70 -2.64 3.00 26.05
C TYR A 70 -1.32 3.18 26.78
N THR A 71 -1.30 3.90 27.89
CA THR A 71 -0.06 4.11 28.65
C THR A 71 0.01 3.18 29.86
N THR A 72 1.20 2.95 30.42
CA THR A 72 1.34 2.24 31.70
C THR A 72 1.04 3.12 32.92
N ASP A 73 0.73 4.41 32.72
CA ASP A 73 0.37 5.36 33.78
C ASP A 73 -1.13 5.25 34.11
N PRO A 74 -1.51 4.85 35.34
CA PRO A 74 -2.92 4.77 35.74
C PRO A 74 -3.69 6.10 35.64
N ALA A 75 -2.99 7.25 35.70
CA ALA A 75 -3.61 8.57 35.61
C ALA A 75 -3.81 9.06 34.16
N LYS A 76 -3.16 8.43 33.18
CA LYS A 76 -3.26 8.79 31.75
C LYS A 76 -3.60 7.56 30.92
N ARG A 77 -4.88 7.39 30.63
CA ARG A 77 -5.38 6.19 29.93
C ARG A 77 -4.69 5.91 28.60
N TRP A 78 -4.60 6.92 27.76
CA TRP A 78 -4.00 6.83 26.44
C TRP A 78 -3.39 8.18 26.06
N GLU A 79 -2.49 8.16 25.08
CA GLU A 79 -1.81 9.35 24.58
C GLU A 79 -1.30 9.12 23.16
N LEU A 80 -1.11 10.20 22.40
CA LEU A 80 -0.51 10.13 21.07
C LEU A 80 0.98 9.76 21.19
N CYS A 81 1.50 9.15 20.14
CA CYS A 81 2.95 8.91 20.03
C CYS A 81 3.58 9.93 19.10
N ASP A 82 4.80 10.35 19.43
CA ASP A 82 5.56 11.32 18.64
C ASP A 82 6.19 10.63 17.42
N LEU A 83 5.42 10.62 16.33
CA LEU A 83 5.90 10.20 15.03
C LEU A 83 5.45 11.25 13.99
N PRO A 84 6.39 11.87 13.26
CA PRO A 84 6.03 12.88 12.28
C PRO A 84 5.22 12.25 11.14
N VAL A 85 4.34 13.03 10.52
CA VAL A 85 3.68 12.63 9.29
C VAL A 85 4.72 12.63 8.16
N CYS A 86 4.69 11.62 7.31
CA CYS A 86 5.57 11.56 6.14
C CYS A 86 5.34 12.81 5.27
N ASP A 87 6.42 13.34 4.71
CA ASP A 87 6.32 14.41 3.71
C ASP A 87 5.58 13.91 2.45
N TYR A 88 5.25 14.81 1.54
CA TYR A 88 4.46 14.50 0.35
C TYR A 88 5.13 14.99 -0.93
N CYS A 89 4.91 14.24 -2.00
CA CYS A 89 5.28 14.69 -3.32
C CYS A 89 4.24 15.70 -3.81
N LYS A 90 4.73 16.84 -4.29
CA LYS A 90 3.87 17.89 -4.85
C LYS A 90 3.31 17.44 -6.19
N GLU A 91 2.22 18.11 -6.60
CA GLU A 91 1.75 17.99 -7.96
C GLU A 91 2.86 18.41 -8.94
N GLU A 92 3.08 17.59 -9.97
CA GLU A 92 4.16 17.78 -10.93
C GLU A 92 3.71 17.30 -12.33
N SER A 93 3.92 18.14 -13.34
CA SER A 93 3.79 17.76 -14.75
C SER A 93 5.17 17.45 -15.34
N VAL A 94 5.32 16.29 -15.95
CA VAL A 94 6.57 15.79 -16.52
C VAL A 94 6.35 15.33 -17.96
N GLU A 95 7.34 15.57 -18.82
CA GLU A 95 7.35 15.05 -20.19
C GLU A 95 7.82 13.59 -20.19
N THR A 96 7.08 12.72 -20.89
CA THR A 96 7.41 11.31 -21.05
C THR A 96 7.34 10.92 -22.52
N GLU A 97 7.69 9.67 -22.84
CA GLU A 97 7.49 9.12 -24.18
C GLU A 97 6.01 9.06 -24.61
N ALA A 98 5.06 9.08 -23.67
CA ALA A 98 3.63 9.15 -23.95
C ALA A 98 3.09 10.60 -24.03
N GLY A 99 3.96 11.60 -23.91
CA GLY A 99 3.62 13.02 -23.83
C GLY A 99 3.67 13.57 -22.40
N GLN A 100 3.16 14.79 -22.23
CA GLN A 100 3.08 15.45 -20.94
C GLN A 100 2.05 14.76 -20.05
N VAL A 101 2.48 14.37 -18.84
CA VAL A 101 1.61 13.75 -17.83
C VAL A 101 1.74 14.49 -16.50
N THR A 102 0.64 14.55 -15.75
CA THR A 102 0.51 15.29 -14.51
C THR A 102 0.20 14.35 -13.36
N PHE A 103 1.05 14.37 -12.34
CA PHE A 103 0.85 13.59 -11.12
C PHE A 103 0.29 14.48 -10.02
N PRO A 104 -0.83 14.13 -9.38
CA PRO A 104 -1.39 14.92 -8.29
C PRO A 104 -0.53 14.82 -7.02
N ARG A 105 -0.77 15.71 -6.05
CA ARG A 105 -0.16 15.60 -4.72
C ARG A 105 -0.37 14.20 -4.15
N THR A 106 0.70 13.60 -3.63
CA THR A 106 0.69 12.23 -3.12
C THR A 106 1.48 12.14 -1.83
N ASP A 107 0.92 11.48 -0.82
CA ASP A 107 1.60 11.25 0.44
C ASP A 107 2.80 10.33 0.25
N GLY A 108 3.90 10.61 0.96
CA GLY A 108 5.10 9.79 0.92
C GLY A 108 4.81 8.34 1.30
N GLY A 109 5.45 7.40 0.61
CA GLY A 109 5.26 5.96 0.80
C GLY A 109 4.09 5.41 -0.01
N SER A 110 3.47 6.22 -0.87
CA SER A 110 2.34 5.81 -1.71
C SER A 110 2.62 5.98 -3.20
N PHE A 111 1.97 5.15 -4.01
CA PHE A 111 1.91 5.34 -5.46
C PHE A 111 0.81 6.31 -5.84
N ASN A 112 0.97 6.95 -7.00
CA ASN A 112 -0.14 7.60 -7.68
C ASN A 112 -0.01 7.48 -9.19
N TYR A 113 -1.07 7.87 -9.86
CA TYR A 113 -1.21 7.76 -11.30
C TYR A 113 -1.28 9.15 -11.93
N SER A 114 -0.87 9.23 -13.19
CA SER A 114 -1.08 10.42 -14.00
C SER A 114 -2.57 10.75 -14.07
N ALA A 115 -2.93 12.03 -14.11
CA ALA A 115 -4.29 12.49 -14.35
C ALA A 115 -4.79 12.08 -15.74
N GLU A 116 -3.87 12.02 -16.69
CA GLU A 116 -4.11 11.64 -18.07
C GLU A 116 -4.43 10.15 -18.17
N ARG A 117 -5.26 9.85 -19.16
CA ARG A 117 -5.82 8.53 -19.42
C ARG A 117 -5.48 8.08 -20.83
N CYS A 118 -5.43 6.76 -21.01
CA CYS A 118 -5.29 6.14 -22.32
C CYS A 118 -6.41 6.61 -23.27
N ASN A 119 -6.04 7.06 -24.47
CA ASN A 119 -6.97 7.64 -25.43
C ASN A 119 -7.75 6.56 -26.19
N SER A 120 -8.90 6.15 -25.66
CA SER A 120 -9.90 5.37 -26.40
C SER A 120 -11.29 5.62 -25.83
N SER A 121 -12.26 5.89 -26.70
CA SER A 121 -13.66 6.22 -26.41
C SER A 121 -14.50 5.04 -25.87
N ALA A 122 -13.96 4.21 -24.97
CA ALA A 122 -14.64 3.08 -24.33
C ALA A 122 -14.26 2.96 -22.83
N GLU A 123 -15.27 2.66 -22.02
CA GLU A 123 -15.47 2.77 -20.56
C GLU A 123 -14.38 2.32 -19.55
N ASN A 124 -13.13 2.01 -19.93
CA ASN A 124 -12.07 1.50 -19.03
C ASN A 124 -10.79 2.35 -19.05
N GLU A 125 -10.90 3.66 -18.83
CA GLU A 125 -9.79 4.63 -18.85
C GLU A 125 -8.66 4.27 -17.87
N LYS A 126 -7.56 3.70 -18.40
CA LYS A 126 -6.34 3.39 -17.65
C LYS A 126 -5.44 4.62 -17.55
N PRO A 127 -4.67 4.79 -16.45
CA PRO A 127 -3.68 5.84 -16.38
C PRO A 127 -2.56 5.65 -17.41
N LEU A 128 -2.01 6.75 -17.93
CA LEU A 128 -0.87 6.72 -18.87
C LEU A 128 0.46 6.41 -18.18
N ALA A 129 0.63 6.82 -16.94
CA ALA A 129 1.86 6.63 -16.19
C ALA A 129 1.59 6.45 -14.69
N THR A 130 2.53 5.83 -13.99
CA THR A 130 2.53 5.73 -12.52
C THR A 130 3.88 6.16 -11.95
N ARG A 131 3.87 6.65 -10.71
CA ARG A 131 5.06 7.00 -9.93
C ARG A 131 4.87 6.59 -8.48
N PHE A 132 5.98 6.22 -7.84
CA PHE A 132 6.06 6.08 -6.39
C PHE A 132 6.53 7.39 -5.77
N CYS A 133 5.86 7.84 -4.71
CA CYS A 133 6.33 8.96 -3.91
C CYS A 133 7.26 8.42 -2.81
N ARG A 134 8.55 8.32 -3.12
CA ARG A 134 9.53 7.71 -2.22
C ARG A 134 9.86 8.63 -1.06
N VAL A 135 9.81 8.08 0.16
CA VAL A 135 10.29 8.77 1.36
C VAL A 135 11.76 8.46 1.57
N THR A 136 12.53 9.50 1.84
CA THR A 136 13.95 9.41 2.19
C THR A 136 14.18 10.04 3.54
N GLN A 137 15.02 9.41 4.37
CA GLN A 137 15.39 9.91 5.68
C GLN A 137 16.91 10.01 5.78
N ASN A 138 17.43 11.23 5.65
CA ASN A 138 18.83 11.54 5.98
C ASN A 138 18.88 12.33 7.30
N THR A 139 18.54 13.62 7.25
CA THR A 139 18.45 14.53 8.42
C THR A 139 17.02 14.98 8.71
N THR A 140 16.18 14.98 7.67
CA THR A 140 14.75 15.29 7.72
C THR A 140 14.03 14.25 6.87
N VAL A 141 12.79 13.93 7.24
CA VAL A 141 11.92 13.08 6.42
C VAL A 141 11.47 13.92 5.21
N THR A 142 11.83 13.49 4.01
CA THR A 142 11.46 14.18 2.75
C THR A 142 10.89 13.21 1.75
N ALA A 143 9.93 13.66 0.95
CA ALA A 143 9.30 12.87 -0.09
C ALA A 143 9.70 13.36 -1.48
N VAL A 144 10.11 12.44 -2.34
CA VAL A 144 10.58 12.72 -3.70
C VAL A 144 9.93 11.73 -4.65
N TRP A 145 9.44 12.24 -5.76
CA TRP A 145 8.90 11.38 -6.79
C TRP A 145 9.99 10.54 -7.48
N ASP A 146 9.67 9.28 -7.72
CA ASP A 146 10.45 8.41 -8.59
C ASP A 146 10.31 8.78 -10.07
N GLN A 147 11.12 8.15 -10.92
CA GLN A 147 10.96 8.29 -12.37
C GLN A 147 9.61 7.73 -12.81
N PRO A 148 8.89 8.39 -13.74
CA PRO A 148 7.63 7.89 -14.25
C PRO A 148 7.82 6.58 -15.00
N VAL A 149 6.96 5.61 -14.69
CA VAL A 149 6.81 4.39 -15.47
C VAL A 149 5.62 4.58 -16.40
N VAL A 150 5.87 4.68 -17.70
CA VAL A 150 4.83 4.77 -18.72
C VAL A 150 4.17 3.41 -18.87
N LEU A 151 2.84 3.42 -18.88
CA LEU A 151 2.01 2.24 -18.89
C LEU A 151 1.56 1.92 -20.32
N ARG A 152 1.46 0.63 -20.63
CA ARG A 152 0.95 0.17 -21.93
C ARG A 152 -0.57 0.16 -21.94
N CYS A 153 -1.15 1.05 -22.73
CA CYS A 153 -2.59 1.28 -22.80
C CYS A 153 -3.40 0.14 -23.45
N ASP A 154 -2.74 -0.74 -24.22
CA ASP A 154 -3.32 -1.90 -24.89
C ASP A 154 -3.24 -3.19 -24.05
N THR A 155 -2.70 -3.11 -22.82
CA THR A 155 -2.56 -4.28 -21.96
C THR A 155 -3.92 -4.82 -21.55
N ASP A 156 -4.16 -6.10 -21.77
CA ASP A 156 -5.27 -6.84 -21.17
C ASP A 156 -4.74 -8.04 -20.38
N LEU A 157 -5.56 -8.53 -19.46
CA LEU A 157 -5.18 -9.62 -18.55
C LEU A 157 -4.96 -10.94 -19.29
N HIS A 158 -5.64 -11.13 -20.42
CA HIS A 158 -5.49 -12.33 -21.24
C HIS A 158 -4.08 -12.40 -21.83
N ASN A 159 -3.62 -11.34 -22.50
CA ASN A 159 -2.28 -11.26 -23.08
C ASN A 159 -1.20 -11.37 -22.01
N LEU A 160 -1.40 -10.69 -20.87
CA LEU A 160 -0.48 -10.74 -19.74
C LEU A 160 -0.32 -12.15 -19.17
N SER A 161 -1.42 -12.92 -19.11
CA SER A 161 -1.42 -14.31 -18.61
C SER A 161 -0.57 -15.27 -19.45
N GLN A 162 -0.36 -14.93 -20.73
CA GLN A 162 0.42 -15.73 -21.68
C GLN A 162 1.92 -15.44 -21.65
N ILE A 163 2.35 -14.36 -20.99
CA ILE A 163 3.77 -14.01 -20.90
C ILE A 163 4.50 -15.00 -19.99
N VAL A 164 5.65 -15.51 -20.47
CA VAL A 164 6.55 -16.32 -19.65
C VAL A 164 7.28 -15.39 -18.67
N VAL A 165 6.97 -15.54 -17.38
CA VAL A 165 7.55 -14.73 -16.31
C VAL A 165 8.91 -15.32 -15.89
N ASN A 166 9.96 -14.51 -16.01
CA ASN A 166 11.33 -14.82 -15.61
C ASN A 166 12.00 -13.57 -15.02
N ASN A 167 13.28 -13.64 -14.68
CA ASN A 167 14.03 -12.52 -14.09
C ASN A 167 14.09 -11.25 -14.98
N GLU A 168 13.98 -11.39 -16.30
CA GLU A 168 14.01 -10.28 -17.25
C GLU A 168 12.61 -9.69 -17.48
N THR A 169 11.57 -10.52 -17.49
CA THR A 169 10.19 -10.10 -17.79
C THR A 169 9.35 -9.75 -16.56
N ALA A 170 9.72 -10.24 -15.37
CA ALA A 170 8.92 -10.10 -14.15
C ALA A 170 8.58 -8.66 -13.80
N LEU A 171 9.52 -7.72 -13.96
CA LEU A 171 9.26 -6.31 -13.69
C LEU A 171 8.21 -5.73 -14.64
N SER A 172 8.34 -5.97 -15.94
CA SER A 172 7.37 -5.51 -16.95
C SER A 172 5.97 -6.07 -16.69
N VAL A 173 5.89 -7.36 -16.37
CA VAL A 173 4.61 -8.03 -16.07
C VAL A 173 4.01 -7.45 -14.79
N ALA A 174 4.80 -7.22 -13.75
CA ALA A 174 4.34 -6.61 -12.50
C ALA A 174 3.83 -5.17 -12.70
N THR A 175 4.51 -4.37 -13.54
CA THR A 175 4.06 -3.00 -13.87
C THR A 175 2.78 -3.00 -14.69
N GLU A 176 2.62 -3.93 -15.63
CA GLU A 176 1.40 -4.06 -16.43
C GLU A 176 0.21 -4.55 -15.58
N LEU A 177 0.47 -5.48 -14.65
CA LEU A 177 -0.54 -5.99 -13.74
C LEU A 177 -1.06 -4.89 -12.80
N GLN A 178 -0.19 -4.01 -12.31
CA GLN A 178 -0.60 -2.83 -11.53
C GLN A 178 -1.69 -2.03 -12.26
N VAL A 179 -1.53 -1.78 -13.55
CA VAL A 179 -2.50 -1.02 -14.37
C VAL A 179 -3.86 -1.69 -14.42
N ILE A 180 -3.89 -3.01 -14.60
CA ILE A 180 -5.14 -3.76 -14.63
C ILE A 180 -5.86 -3.64 -13.29
N THR A 181 -5.09 -3.72 -12.19
CA THR A 181 -5.66 -3.66 -10.84
C THR A 181 -6.14 -2.27 -10.41
N THR A 182 -5.75 -1.19 -11.10
CA THR A 182 -6.20 0.18 -10.70
C THR A 182 -7.70 0.35 -10.81
N GLN A 183 -8.37 -0.41 -11.68
CA GLN A 183 -9.81 -0.44 -11.84
C GLN A 183 -10.41 -1.62 -11.06
N ALA A 184 -10.05 -1.74 -9.78
CA ALA A 184 -10.45 -2.87 -8.93
C ALA A 184 -11.96 -3.16 -8.92
N GLU A 185 -12.78 -2.13 -9.12
CA GLU A 185 -14.25 -2.23 -9.15
C GLU A 185 -14.79 -2.96 -10.39
N THR A 186 -14.02 -3.05 -11.47
CA THR A 186 -14.43 -3.71 -12.73
C THR A 186 -13.96 -5.16 -12.84
N LEU A 187 -13.13 -5.62 -11.90
CA LEU A 187 -12.59 -6.97 -11.91
C LEU A 187 -13.65 -8.02 -11.61
N SER A 188 -13.68 -9.08 -12.42
CA SER A 188 -14.48 -10.28 -12.20
C SER A 188 -13.74 -11.31 -11.34
N SER A 189 -14.44 -12.36 -10.88
CA SER A 189 -13.82 -13.42 -10.08
C SER A 189 -12.73 -14.17 -10.86
N GLY A 190 -12.94 -14.38 -12.17
CA GLY A 190 -11.94 -14.95 -13.06
C GLY A 190 -10.72 -14.04 -13.26
N ASP A 191 -10.91 -12.71 -13.26
CA ASP A 191 -9.80 -11.76 -13.31
C ASP A 191 -8.95 -11.86 -12.04
N VAL A 192 -9.60 -11.90 -10.86
CA VAL A 192 -8.93 -12.08 -9.56
C VAL A 192 -8.09 -13.35 -9.53
N SER A 193 -8.63 -14.47 -10.00
CA SER A 193 -7.89 -15.74 -10.09
C SER A 193 -6.68 -15.62 -11.02
N THR A 194 -6.87 -15.04 -12.21
CA THR A 194 -5.80 -14.89 -13.20
C THR A 194 -4.68 -13.96 -12.72
N ILE A 195 -5.04 -12.85 -12.06
CA ILE A 195 -4.08 -11.91 -11.47
C ILE A 195 -3.29 -12.60 -10.34
N THR A 196 -3.95 -13.39 -9.49
CA THR A 196 -3.30 -14.16 -8.43
C THR A 196 -2.27 -15.12 -9.00
N ASP A 197 -2.60 -15.82 -10.08
CA ASP A 197 -1.68 -16.73 -10.77
C ASP A 197 -0.46 -15.99 -11.34
N ILE A 198 -0.67 -14.81 -11.94
CA ILE A 198 0.44 -14.00 -12.46
C ILE A 198 1.32 -13.49 -11.32
N LEU A 199 0.74 -13.03 -10.19
CA LEU A 199 1.49 -12.63 -9.01
C LEU A 199 2.37 -13.77 -8.47
N HIS A 200 1.82 -14.97 -8.39
CA HIS A 200 2.59 -16.16 -7.99
C HIS A 200 3.79 -16.41 -8.90
N LYS A 201 3.62 -16.24 -10.22
CA LYS A 201 4.72 -16.36 -11.19
C LYS A 201 5.77 -15.26 -11.00
N ILE A 202 5.37 -14.01 -10.77
CA ILE A 202 6.28 -12.87 -10.53
C ILE A 202 7.12 -13.11 -9.28
N VAL A 203 6.49 -13.42 -8.14
CA VAL A 203 7.16 -13.64 -6.85
C VAL A 203 8.20 -14.76 -6.94
N ASN A 204 7.90 -15.83 -7.68
CA ASN A 204 8.81 -16.95 -7.87
C ASN A 204 9.96 -16.65 -8.84
N ALA A 205 9.81 -15.67 -9.73
CA ALA A 205 10.80 -15.36 -10.76
C ALA A 205 11.87 -14.37 -10.29
N SER A 206 11.50 -13.35 -9.51
CA SER A 206 12.43 -12.29 -9.10
C SER A 206 11.93 -11.55 -7.85
N GLY A 207 12.86 -11.15 -6.98
CA GLY A 207 12.58 -10.48 -5.70
C GLY A 207 13.29 -9.14 -5.56
N THR A 208 13.40 -8.36 -6.64
CA THR A 208 13.97 -7.01 -6.57
C THR A 208 13.04 -6.05 -5.83
N GLU A 209 13.61 -4.98 -5.28
CA GLU A 209 12.87 -3.93 -4.56
C GLU A 209 11.71 -3.37 -5.40
N GLN A 210 11.96 -3.05 -6.67
CA GLN A 210 10.96 -2.53 -7.63
C GLN A 210 9.79 -3.50 -7.88
N ILE A 211 10.07 -4.81 -7.90
CA ILE A 211 9.04 -5.84 -8.02
C ILE A 211 8.23 -5.93 -6.72
N GLY A 212 8.91 -5.84 -5.57
CA GLY A 212 8.24 -5.79 -4.27
C GLY A 212 7.26 -4.61 -4.17
N GLU A 213 7.69 -3.42 -4.56
CA GLU A 213 6.83 -2.22 -4.59
C GLU A 213 5.63 -2.42 -5.53
N SER A 214 5.87 -2.99 -6.72
CA SER A 214 4.82 -3.32 -7.69
C SER A 214 3.77 -4.27 -7.11
N ILE A 215 4.21 -5.31 -6.41
CA ILE A 215 3.33 -6.28 -5.76
C ILE A 215 2.52 -5.63 -4.63
N LEU A 216 3.13 -4.76 -3.84
CA LEU A 216 2.43 -4.03 -2.78
C LEU A 216 1.30 -3.16 -3.35
N THR A 217 1.54 -2.48 -4.47
CA THR A 217 0.51 -1.70 -5.17
C THR A 217 -0.64 -2.57 -5.67
N ILE A 218 -0.30 -3.72 -6.27
CA ILE A 218 -1.31 -4.68 -6.73
C ILE A 218 -2.16 -5.16 -5.54
N ALA A 219 -1.53 -5.46 -4.41
CA ALA A 219 -2.22 -5.86 -3.18
C ALA A 219 -3.13 -4.75 -2.64
N ASP A 220 -2.68 -3.49 -2.62
CA ASP A 220 -3.50 -2.34 -2.20
C ASP A 220 -4.73 -2.16 -3.09
N ASN A 221 -4.55 -2.29 -4.41
CA ASN A 221 -5.64 -2.27 -5.36
C ASN A 221 -6.61 -3.44 -5.14
N PHE A 222 -6.09 -4.63 -4.83
CA PHE A 222 -6.89 -5.83 -4.55
C PHE A 222 -7.82 -5.68 -3.35
N ILE A 223 -7.40 -4.94 -2.31
CA ILE A 223 -8.23 -4.67 -1.12
C ILE A 223 -9.49 -3.86 -1.48
N LYS A 224 -9.48 -3.16 -2.63
CA LYS A 224 -10.60 -2.35 -3.13
C LYS A 224 -11.58 -3.15 -3.99
N VAL A 225 -11.26 -4.41 -4.34
CA VAL A 225 -12.16 -5.30 -5.10
C VAL A 225 -13.39 -5.63 -4.26
N ASN A 226 -14.54 -5.77 -4.92
CA ASN A 226 -15.79 -6.12 -4.25
C ASN A 226 -15.65 -7.45 -3.48
N GLU A 227 -16.06 -7.46 -2.22
CA GLU A 227 -15.97 -8.63 -1.34
C GLU A 227 -16.69 -9.86 -1.92
N THR A 228 -17.82 -9.69 -2.62
CA THR A 228 -18.52 -10.82 -3.24
C THR A 228 -17.72 -11.45 -4.37
N VAL A 229 -16.97 -10.65 -5.13
CA VAL A 229 -16.09 -11.11 -6.21
C VAL A 229 -14.90 -11.87 -5.63
N LEU A 230 -14.29 -11.36 -4.55
CA LEU A 230 -13.21 -12.06 -3.84
C LEU A 230 -13.69 -13.41 -3.29
N LEU A 231 -14.87 -13.45 -2.65
CA LEU A 231 -15.46 -14.68 -2.13
C LEU A 231 -15.75 -15.71 -3.23
N ASP A 232 -16.29 -15.27 -4.37
CA ASP A 232 -16.59 -16.15 -5.51
C ASP A 232 -15.31 -16.74 -6.13
N SER A 233 -14.26 -15.90 -6.29
CA SER A 233 -12.95 -16.36 -6.76
C SER A 233 -12.31 -17.37 -5.80
N HIS A 234 -12.48 -17.20 -4.48
CA HIS A 234 -12.00 -18.14 -3.50
C HIS A 234 -12.72 -19.49 -3.56
N GLN A 235 -14.05 -19.46 -3.70
CA GLN A 235 -14.86 -20.69 -3.78
C GLN A 235 -14.55 -21.49 -5.04
N THR A 236 -14.31 -20.79 -6.15
CA THR A 236 -14.11 -21.40 -7.47
C THR A 236 -12.66 -21.87 -7.66
N ASP A 237 -11.69 -21.01 -7.38
CA ASP A 237 -10.29 -21.22 -7.76
C ASP A 237 -9.31 -21.18 -6.57
N ARG A 238 -9.82 -21.05 -5.34
CA ARG A 238 -9.01 -20.88 -4.11
C ARG A 238 -8.13 -19.63 -4.15
N ALA A 239 -8.52 -18.61 -4.89
CA ALA A 239 -7.91 -17.29 -4.83
C ALA A 239 -8.03 -16.69 -3.40
N PRO A 240 -7.22 -15.69 -3.02
CA PRO A 240 -7.26 -15.10 -1.69
C PRO A 240 -8.62 -14.48 -1.36
N THR A 241 -9.12 -14.71 -0.14
CA THR A 241 -10.18 -13.88 0.45
C THR A 241 -9.57 -12.69 1.17
N ARG A 242 -10.42 -11.72 1.48
CA ARG A 242 -10.09 -10.64 2.42
C ARG A 242 -9.72 -11.18 3.80
#